data_AF-A0A928E6H7-F1
#
_entry.id   AF-A0A928E6H7-F1
#
_cell.length_a   1.000
_cell.length_b   1.000
_cell.length_c   1.000
_cell.angle_alpha   90.00
_cell.angle_beta   90.00
_cell.angle_gamma   90.00
#
_symmetry.space_group_name_H-M   'P 1'
#
loop_
_entity.id
_entity.type
_entity.pdbx_description
1 polymer ?
#
loop_
_entity_poly.entity_id
_entity_poly.type
_entity_poly.pdbx_seq_one_letter_code
_entity_poly.pdbx_strand_id
1 'polypeptide(L)'
;MQNAVILTTFGIVTILNIIVFIYIYRINSRIGCITKTLEHQYNLIVKIQSILKNKSATNAVAENAEMIYQDLLQNLIPIMAAIDIMPRNTPEHALWRALGGIMDEYAKNPFALEKLRRAIKLDSEVARSIDNYMHRADTFLHHLNTTEPDGILSTTFTDGLLGQSLTFFAQAKQLATQNN
;
A
#
# COMPACT_ATOMS: atom_id res chain seq x y z
N MET A 1 -53.21 25.54 65.28
CA MET A 1 -53.15 24.48 64.23
C MET A 1 -52.57 24.99 62.92
N GLN A 2 -52.93 26.17 62.43
CA GLN A 2 -52.45 26.72 61.16
C GLN A 2 -50.91 26.87 61.04
N ASN A 3 -50.23 27.35 62.08
CA ASN A 3 -48.76 27.51 62.07
C ASN A 3 -48.01 26.16 62.02
N ALA A 4 -48.56 25.10 62.63
CA ALA A 4 -47.97 23.77 62.59
C ALA A 4 -48.08 23.14 61.19
N VAL A 5 -49.23 23.31 60.53
CA VAL A 5 -49.43 22.86 59.14
C VAL A 5 -48.46 23.55 58.20
N ILE A 6 -48.33 24.88 58.28
CA ILE A 6 -47.40 25.66 57.44
C ILE A 6 -45.95 25.18 57.62
N LEU A 7 -45.51 24.94 58.86
CA LEU A 7 -44.17 24.46 59.16
C LEU A 7 -43.91 23.06 58.57
N THR A 8 -44.88 22.14 58.68
CA THR A 8 -44.76 20.80 58.11
C THR A 8 -44.73 20.80 56.58
N THR A 9 -45.52 21.66 55.93
CA THR A 9 -45.51 21.81 54.47
C THR A 9 -44.17 22.36 53.97
N PHE A 10 -43.62 23.38 54.63
CA PHE A 10 -42.28 23.90 54.31
C PHE A 10 -41.19 22.83 54.51
N GLY A 11 -41.27 22.05 55.59
CA GLY A 11 -40.33 20.96 55.84
C GLY A 11 -40.33 19.90 54.72
N ILE A 12 -41.51 19.45 54.30
CA ILE A 12 -41.66 18.44 53.24
C ILE A 12 -41.13 18.96 51.89
N VAL A 13 -41.47 20.20 51.53
CA VAL A 13 -41.00 20.82 50.28
C VAL A 13 -39.47 20.96 50.26
N THR A 14 -38.87 21.31 51.40
CA THR A 14 -37.41 21.46 51.51
C THR A 14 -36.69 20.11 51.35
N ILE A 15 -37.22 19.05 51.98
CA ILE A 15 -36.67 17.68 51.87
C ILE A 15 -36.79 17.16 50.42
N LEU A 16 -37.92 17.38 49.76
CA LEU A 16 -38.12 16.99 48.36
C LEU A 16 -37.11 17.67 47.43
N ASN A 17 -36.83 18.96 47.63
CA ASN A 17 -35.83 19.67 46.83
C ASN A 17 -34.41 19.10 47.01
N ILE A 18 -34.04 18.74 48.25
CA ILE A 18 -32.74 18.11 48.53
C ILE A 18 -32.62 16.76 47.81
N ILE A 19 -33.68 15.93 47.83
CA ILE A 19 -33.68 14.63 47.16
C ILE A 19 -33.52 14.80 45.64
N VAL A 20 -34.25 15.74 45.03
CA VAL A 20 -34.14 16.05 43.60
C VAL A 20 -32.73 16.51 43.25
N PHE A 21 -32.12 17.36 44.07
CA PHE A 21 -30.76 17.84 43.85
C PHE A 21 -29.71 16.71 43.89
N ILE A 22 -29.82 15.79 44.87
CA ILE A 22 -28.95 14.62 44.96
C ILE A 22 -29.13 13.70 43.75
N TYR A 23 -30.36 13.53 43.27
CA TYR A 23 -30.66 12.70 42.10
C TYR A 23 -30.04 13.29 40.82
N ILE A 24 -30.20 14.59 40.59
CA ILE A 24 -29.60 15.32 39.46
C ILE A 24 -28.06 15.21 39.52
N TYR A 25 -27.46 15.41 40.69
CA TYR A 25 -26.01 15.30 40.86
C TYR A 25 -25.50 13.89 40.51
N ARG A 26 -26.19 12.84 40.97
CA ARG A 26 -25.84 11.44 40.65
C ARG A 26 -25.97 11.14 39.16
N ILE A 27 -27.00 11.66 38.49
CA ILE A 27 -27.18 11.49 37.04
C ILE A 27 -26.05 12.19 36.29
N ASN A 28 -25.73 13.44 36.61
CA ASN A 28 -24.65 14.18 35.94
C ASN A 28 -23.29 13.49 36.10
N SER A 29 -23.01 12.95 37.28
CA SER A 29 -21.80 12.16 37.51
C SER A 29 -21.77 10.87 36.67
N ARG A 30 -22.89 10.16 36.56
CA ARG A 30 -23.01 8.96 35.70
C ARG A 30 -22.87 9.29 34.21
N ILE A 31 -23.50 10.37 33.74
CA ILE A 31 -23.39 10.83 32.35
C ILE A 31 -21.92 11.13 32.02
N GLY A 32 -21.20 11.85 32.89
CA GLY A 32 -19.78 12.14 32.70
C GLY A 32 -18.87 10.91 32.68
N CYS A 33 -19.28 9.81 33.35
CA CYS A 33 -18.56 8.53 33.28
C CYS A 33 -18.87 7.81 31.96
N ILE A 34 -20.13 7.77 31.56
CA ILE A 34 -20.59 7.14 30.31
C ILE A 34 -19.96 7.83 29.09
N THR A 35 -19.87 9.17 29.06
CA THR A 35 -19.23 9.90 27.96
C THR A 35 -17.75 9.54 27.81
N LYS A 36 -17.00 9.45 28.91
CA LYS A 36 -15.59 9.02 28.88
C LYS A 36 -15.43 7.59 28.36
N THR A 37 -16.32 6.68 28.76
CA THR A 37 -16.31 5.31 28.26
C THR A 37 -16.62 5.24 26.77
N LEU A 38 -17.57 6.04 26.28
CA LEU A 38 -17.91 6.13 24.86
C LEU A 38 -16.76 6.72 24.02
N GLU A 39 -16.11 7.79 24.51
CA GLU A 39 -14.93 8.37 23.86
C GLU A 39 -13.79 7.35 23.77
N HIS A 40 -13.56 6.58 24.84
CA HIS A 40 -12.56 5.54 24.84
C HIS A 40 -12.88 4.42 23.84
N GLN A 41 -14.14 3.95 23.80
CA GLN A 41 -14.57 2.93 22.82
C GLN A 41 -14.49 3.44 21.38
N TYR A 42 -14.86 4.70 21.13
CA TYR A 42 -14.71 5.32 19.81
C TYR A 42 -13.25 5.33 19.36
N ASN A 43 -12.33 5.75 20.23
CA ASN A 43 -10.90 5.75 19.93
C ASN A 43 -10.35 4.35 19.66
N LEU A 44 -10.83 3.33 20.38
CA LEU A 44 -10.47 1.93 20.11
C LEU A 44 -11.00 1.47 18.75
N ILE A 45 -12.25 1.79 18.40
CA ILE A 45 -12.84 1.44 17.10
C ILE A 45 -12.04 2.09 15.96
N VAL A 46 -11.66 3.36 16.08
CA VAL A 46 -10.84 4.06 15.08
C VAL A 46 -9.47 3.39 14.92
N LYS A 47 -8.82 3.00 16.03
CA LYS A 47 -7.55 2.26 15.99
C LYS A 47 -7.70 0.86 15.38
N ILE A 48 -8.77 0.14 15.71
CA ILE A 48 -9.06 -1.17 15.11
C ILE A 48 -9.32 -1.02 13.62
N GLN A 49 -10.09 0.00 13.20
CA GLN A 49 -10.33 0.30 11.79
C GLN A 49 -9.04 0.67 11.05
N SER A 50 -8.13 1.44 11.64
CA SER A 50 -6.85 1.77 10.99
C SER A 50 -5.94 0.54 10.85
N ILE A 51 -5.88 -0.32 11.87
CA ILE A 51 -5.13 -1.58 11.82
C ILE A 51 -5.74 -2.54 10.79
N LEU A 52 -7.07 -2.69 10.76
CA LEU A 52 -7.76 -3.54 9.79
C LEU A 52 -7.61 -3.00 8.37
N LYS A 53 -7.71 -1.69 8.15
CA LYS A 53 -7.49 -1.07 6.84
C LYS A 53 -6.06 -1.28 6.36
N ASN A 54 -5.07 -1.11 7.25
CA ASN A 54 -3.67 -1.36 6.92
C ASN A 54 -3.45 -2.85 6.60
N LYS A 55 -3.87 -3.77 7.48
CA LYS A 55 -3.74 -5.22 7.26
C LYS A 55 -4.48 -5.70 6.00
N SER A 56 -5.66 -5.16 5.72
CA SER A 56 -6.40 -5.45 4.49
C SER A 56 -5.67 -4.91 3.26
N ALA A 57 -5.08 -3.72 3.33
CA ALA A 57 -4.26 -3.17 2.24
C ALA A 57 -3.01 -4.03 2.04
N THR A 58 -2.29 -4.41 3.10
CA THR A 58 -1.11 -5.27 3.02
C THR A 58 -1.45 -6.66 2.46
N ASN A 59 -2.55 -7.27 2.89
CA ASN A 59 -2.98 -8.57 2.38
C ASN A 59 -3.43 -8.48 0.91
N ALA A 60 -4.17 -7.44 0.54
CA ALA A 60 -4.58 -7.22 -0.84
C ALA A 60 -3.38 -6.91 -1.75
N VAL A 61 -2.37 -6.19 -1.26
CA VAL A 61 -1.11 -5.97 -1.96
C VAL A 61 -0.35 -7.28 -2.09
N ALA A 62 -0.24 -8.12 -1.06
CA ALA A 62 0.47 -9.40 -1.14
C ALA A 62 -0.19 -10.40 -2.10
N GLU A 63 -1.53 -10.51 -2.07
CA GLU A 63 -2.29 -11.44 -2.91
C GLU A 63 -2.31 -10.99 -4.38
N ASN A 64 -2.43 -9.68 -4.63
CA ASN A 64 -2.30 -9.13 -5.99
C ASN A 64 -0.84 -9.06 -6.47
N ALA A 65 0.12 -8.88 -5.58
CA ALA A 65 1.53 -8.75 -5.95
C ALA A 65 2.07 -10.03 -6.57
N GLU A 66 1.70 -11.22 -6.06
CA GLU A 66 2.15 -12.48 -6.67
C GLU A 66 1.65 -12.60 -8.12
N MET A 67 0.37 -12.34 -8.36
CA MET A 67 -0.20 -12.34 -9.71
C MET A 67 0.51 -11.32 -10.62
N ILE A 68 0.75 -10.10 -10.11
CA ILE A 68 1.48 -9.05 -10.83
C ILE A 68 2.92 -9.48 -11.10
N TYR A 69 3.61 -10.11 -10.15
CA TYR A 69 4.99 -10.56 -10.34
C TYR A 69 5.11 -11.69 -11.34
N GLN A 70 4.17 -12.63 -11.35
CA GLN A 70 4.11 -13.70 -12.35
C GLN A 70 3.86 -13.13 -13.74
N ASP A 71 2.96 -12.17 -13.86
CA ASP A 71 2.64 -11.49 -15.11
C ASP A 71 3.83 -10.65 -15.63
N LEU A 72 4.52 -9.91 -14.76
CA LEU A 72 5.78 -9.24 -15.11
C LEU A 72 6.85 -10.24 -15.57
N LEU A 73 6.99 -11.37 -14.86
CA LEU A 73 7.95 -12.41 -15.19
C LEU A 73 7.65 -13.04 -16.56
N GLN A 74 6.39 -13.30 -16.88
CA GLN A 74 6.00 -13.84 -18.19
C GLN A 74 6.44 -12.95 -19.36
N ASN A 75 6.42 -11.63 -19.17
CA ASN A 75 6.89 -10.69 -20.19
C ASN A 75 8.43 -10.62 -20.28
N LEU A 76 9.16 -11.01 -19.22
CA LEU A 76 10.63 -11.06 -19.24
C LEU A 76 11.19 -12.32 -19.91
N ILE A 77 10.48 -13.45 -19.87
CA ILE A 77 10.93 -14.71 -20.49
C ILE A 77 11.33 -14.54 -21.98
N PRO A 78 10.48 -13.99 -22.87
CA PRO A 78 10.84 -13.83 -24.27
C PRO A 78 11.99 -12.83 -24.47
N ILE A 79 12.07 -11.80 -23.63
CA ILE A 79 13.17 -10.82 -23.66
C ILE A 79 14.50 -11.51 -23.35
N MET A 80 14.55 -12.27 -22.25
CA MET A 80 15.74 -12.99 -21.82
C MET A 80 16.21 -14.02 -22.84
N ALA A 81 15.27 -14.72 -23.48
CA ALA A 81 15.58 -15.65 -24.55
C ALA A 81 16.17 -14.94 -25.77
N ALA A 82 15.64 -13.78 -26.15
CA ALA A 82 16.10 -13.03 -27.32
C ALA A 82 17.51 -12.44 -27.18
N ILE A 83 17.94 -12.15 -25.94
CA ILE A 83 19.28 -11.61 -25.64
C ILE A 83 20.24 -12.64 -25.02
N ASP A 84 19.81 -13.90 -24.93
CA ASP A 84 20.54 -15.05 -24.39
C ASP A 84 21.06 -14.83 -22.96
N ILE A 85 20.16 -14.43 -22.06
CA ILE A 85 20.46 -14.19 -20.65
C ILE A 85 19.76 -15.23 -19.78
N MET A 86 20.50 -15.78 -18.82
CA MET A 86 19.94 -16.67 -17.80
C MET A 86 19.65 -15.91 -16.49
N PRO A 87 18.59 -16.31 -15.75
CA PRO A 87 18.33 -15.75 -14.43
C PRO A 87 19.47 -16.06 -13.45
N ARG A 88 19.63 -15.24 -12.40
CA ARG A 88 20.58 -15.54 -11.32
C ARG A 88 20.20 -16.81 -10.57
N ASN A 89 21.22 -17.55 -10.14
CA ASN A 89 21.05 -18.71 -9.27
C ASN A 89 21.08 -18.29 -7.79
N THR A 90 20.01 -17.63 -7.34
CA THR A 90 19.82 -17.16 -5.95
C THR A 90 18.52 -17.74 -5.38
N PRO A 91 18.30 -17.71 -4.05
CA PRO A 91 17.02 -18.12 -3.45
C PRO A 91 15.91 -17.05 -3.58
N GLU A 92 16.13 -16.00 -4.37
CA GLU A 92 15.18 -14.89 -4.52
C GLU A 92 13.95 -15.29 -5.37
N HIS A 93 12.91 -14.47 -5.29
CA HIS A 93 11.73 -14.58 -6.14
C HIS A 93 12.13 -14.63 -7.63
N ALA A 94 11.43 -15.43 -8.45
CA ALA A 94 11.80 -15.68 -9.84
C ALA A 94 11.90 -14.38 -10.68
N LEU A 95 11.01 -13.41 -10.44
CA LEU A 95 11.08 -12.08 -11.04
C LEU A 95 12.42 -11.37 -10.76
N TRP A 96 12.87 -11.36 -9.50
CA TRP A 96 14.13 -10.72 -9.11
C TRP A 96 15.35 -11.44 -9.63
N ARG A 97 15.27 -12.77 -9.78
CA ARG A 97 16.32 -13.56 -10.43
C ARG A 97 16.47 -13.20 -11.90
N ALA A 98 15.35 -13.05 -12.61
CA ALA A 98 15.32 -12.65 -14.01
C ALA A 98 15.86 -11.22 -14.19
N LEU A 99 15.32 -10.26 -13.44
CA LEU A 99 15.76 -8.86 -13.48
C LEU A 99 17.21 -8.69 -13.08
N GLY A 100 17.62 -9.35 -11.99
CA GLY A 100 19.01 -9.35 -11.56
C GLY A 100 19.93 -9.95 -12.61
N GLY A 101 19.52 -10.98 -13.34
CA GLY A 101 20.31 -11.57 -14.43
C GLY A 101 20.50 -10.60 -15.59
N ILE A 102 19.44 -9.91 -16.00
CA ILE A 102 19.47 -8.89 -17.05
C ILE A 102 20.37 -7.72 -16.65
N MET A 103 20.19 -7.20 -15.43
CA MET A 103 20.97 -6.06 -14.93
C MET A 103 22.43 -6.41 -14.69
N ASP A 104 22.73 -7.61 -14.20
CA ASP A 104 24.11 -8.09 -14.04
C ASP A 104 24.80 -8.22 -15.40
N GLU A 105 24.12 -8.76 -16.42
CA GLU A 105 24.67 -8.83 -17.79
C GLU A 105 24.86 -7.43 -18.36
N TYR A 106 23.92 -6.52 -18.16
CA TYR A 106 24.08 -5.12 -18.59
C TYR A 106 25.28 -4.44 -17.93
N ALA A 107 25.50 -4.66 -16.64
CA ALA A 107 26.64 -4.09 -15.93
C ALA A 107 27.98 -4.69 -16.40
N LYS A 108 28.01 -5.96 -16.82
CA LYS A 108 29.22 -6.65 -17.27
C LYS A 108 29.50 -6.45 -18.76
N ASN A 109 28.45 -6.30 -19.56
CA ASN A 109 28.52 -6.34 -21.01
C ASN A 109 28.03 -5.02 -21.61
N PRO A 110 28.94 -4.17 -22.13
CA PRO A 110 28.57 -2.89 -22.73
C PRO A 110 27.68 -3.04 -23.97
N PHE A 111 27.59 -4.24 -24.55
CA PHE A 111 26.74 -4.53 -25.72
C PHE A 111 25.36 -5.07 -25.37
N ALA A 112 25.02 -5.30 -24.10
CA ALA A 112 23.70 -5.82 -23.72
C ALA A 112 22.56 -4.91 -24.20
N LEU A 113 22.75 -3.58 -24.12
CA LEU A 113 21.81 -2.59 -24.63
C LEU A 113 21.65 -2.68 -26.15
N GLU A 114 22.74 -2.90 -26.88
CA GLU A 114 22.73 -3.06 -28.34
C GLU A 114 22.09 -4.39 -28.78
N LYS A 115 22.31 -5.48 -28.02
CA LYS A 115 21.62 -6.75 -28.25
C LYS A 115 20.11 -6.59 -28.08
N LEU A 116 19.68 -5.91 -27.02
CA LEU A 116 18.27 -5.66 -26.78
C LEU A 116 17.66 -4.74 -27.85
N ARG A 117 18.38 -3.68 -28.25
CA ARG A 117 17.98 -2.81 -29.37
C ARG A 117 17.72 -3.61 -30.66
N ARG A 118 18.63 -4.53 -31.00
CA ARG A 118 18.50 -5.40 -32.17
C ARG A 118 17.32 -6.36 -32.02
N ALA A 119 17.14 -6.97 -30.85
CA ALA A 119 16.01 -7.84 -30.58
C ALA A 119 14.67 -7.11 -30.78
N ILE A 120 14.55 -5.87 -30.29
CA ILE A 120 13.36 -5.02 -30.52
C ILE A 120 13.11 -4.75 -32.01
N LYS A 121 14.16 -4.47 -32.79
CA LYS A 121 14.03 -4.22 -34.24
C LYS A 121 13.64 -5.47 -35.04
N LEU A 122 14.15 -6.63 -34.64
CA LEU A 122 14.04 -7.87 -35.41
C LEU A 122 12.84 -8.72 -35.00
N ASP A 123 12.39 -8.61 -33.75
CA ASP A 123 11.31 -9.42 -33.19
C ASP A 123 10.21 -8.55 -32.59
N SER A 124 9.04 -8.56 -33.26
CA SER A 124 7.87 -7.83 -32.81
C SER A 124 7.25 -8.36 -31.51
N GLU A 125 7.49 -9.64 -31.18
CA GLU A 125 7.04 -10.23 -29.92
C GLU A 125 7.84 -9.66 -28.75
N VAL A 126 9.16 -9.58 -28.89
CA VAL A 126 10.04 -8.96 -27.88
C VAL A 126 9.67 -7.50 -27.66
N ALA A 127 9.44 -6.74 -28.72
CA ALA A 127 8.99 -5.34 -28.61
C ALA A 127 7.67 -5.23 -27.84
N ARG A 128 6.69 -6.10 -28.14
CA ARG A 128 5.40 -6.13 -27.46
C ARG A 128 5.54 -6.54 -25.98
N SER A 129 6.37 -7.53 -25.68
CA SER A 129 6.62 -7.98 -24.31
C SER A 129 7.26 -6.88 -23.46
N ILE A 130 8.18 -6.09 -24.04
CA ILE A 130 8.75 -4.92 -23.38
C ILE A 130 7.67 -3.87 -23.11
N ASP A 131 6.82 -3.57 -24.09
CA ASP A 131 5.73 -2.59 -23.91
C ASP A 131 4.75 -3.01 -22.81
N ASN A 132 4.34 -4.29 -22.83
CA ASN A 132 3.47 -4.85 -21.81
C ASN A 132 4.14 -4.82 -20.43
N TYR A 133 5.41 -5.20 -20.35
CA TYR A 133 6.18 -5.14 -19.11
C TYR A 133 6.22 -3.73 -18.56
N MET A 134 6.62 -2.75 -19.38
CA MET A 134 6.75 -1.35 -18.97
C MET A 134 5.41 -0.79 -18.49
N HIS A 135 4.33 -1.02 -19.25
CA HIS A 135 3.00 -0.56 -18.88
C HIS A 135 2.50 -1.15 -17.56
N ARG A 136 2.70 -2.45 -17.35
CA ARG A 136 2.27 -3.16 -16.13
C ARG A 136 3.10 -2.76 -14.92
N ALA A 137 4.42 -2.60 -15.09
CA ALA A 137 5.31 -2.14 -14.04
C ALA A 137 5.00 -0.68 -13.64
N ASP A 138 4.76 0.22 -14.59
CA ASP A 138 4.35 1.60 -14.31
C ASP A 138 3.00 1.65 -13.57
N THR A 139 2.03 0.83 -14.01
CA THR A 139 0.72 0.72 -13.34
C THR A 139 0.87 0.25 -11.91
N PHE A 140 1.74 -0.75 -11.67
CA PHE A 140 2.04 -1.25 -10.33
C PHE A 140 2.70 -0.19 -9.44
N LEU A 141 3.73 0.50 -9.95
CA LEU A 141 4.40 1.58 -9.22
C LEU A 141 3.45 2.75 -8.92
N HIS A 142 2.58 3.09 -9.85
CA HIS A 142 1.53 4.08 -9.63
C HIS A 142 0.56 3.63 -8.54
N HIS A 143 0.11 2.37 -8.58
CA HIS A 143 -0.74 1.81 -7.55
C HIS A 143 -0.07 1.87 -6.16
N LEU A 144 1.19 1.45 -6.05
CA LEU A 144 1.97 1.53 -4.81
C LEU A 144 2.08 2.96 -4.29
N ASN A 145 2.35 3.93 -5.16
CA ASN A 145 2.41 5.35 -4.77
C ASN A 145 1.05 5.87 -4.27
N THR A 146 -0.06 5.40 -4.84
CA THR A 146 -1.40 5.83 -4.41
C THR A 146 -1.85 5.18 -3.10
N THR A 147 -1.43 3.94 -2.83
CA THR A 147 -1.84 3.20 -1.63
C THR A 147 -0.89 3.43 -0.44
N GLU A 148 0.39 3.66 -0.70
CA GLU A 148 1.43 3.93 0.30
C GLU A 148 2.35 5.11 -0.11
N PRO A 149 1.83 6.36 -0.11
CA PRO A 149 2.57 7.53 -0.60
C PRO A 149 3.84 7.89 0.23
N ASP A 150 3.87 7.53 1.52
CA ASP A 150 5.03 7.72 2.41
C ASP A 150 5.91 6.45 2.50
N GLY A 151 5.59 5.40 1.73
CA GLY A 151 6.07 4.04 1.96
C GLY A 151 7.49 3.78 1.49
N ILE A 152 8.32 3.23 2.38
CA ILE A 152 9.65 2.65 2.09
C ILE A 152 9.58 1.67 0.91
N LEU A 153 8.45 0.99 0.72
CA LEU A 153 8.24 0.06 -0.39
C LEU A 153 8.26 0.78 -1.74
N SER A 154 7.50 1.86 -1.92
CA SER A 154 7.45 2.55 -3.21
C SER A 154 8.83 3.05 -3.68
N THR A 155 9.60 3.65 -2.77
CA THR A 155 10.97 4.08 -3.06
C THR A 155 11.90 2.90 -3.33
N THR A 156 11.79 1.80 -2.57
CA THR A 156 12.58 0.58 -2.79
C THR A 156 12.34 -0.02 -4.17
N PHE A 157 11.11 -0.05 -4.65
CA PHE A 157 10.78 -0.57 -5.98
C PHE A 157 11.21 0.39 -7.10
N THR A 158 11.03 1.69 -6.90
CA THR A 158 11.38 2.73 -7.89
C THR A 158 12.90 2.85 -8.06
N ASP A 159 13.67 2.82 -6.97
CA ASP A 159 15.13 2.94 -7.01
C ASP A 159 15.84 1.58 -7.20
N GLY A 160 15.09 0.48 -7.00
CA GLY A 160 15.57 -0.89 -7.10
C GLY A 160 15.56 -1.47 -8.52
N LEU A 161 15.63 -2.81 -8.60
CA LEU A 161 15.72 -3.54 -9.88
C LEU A 161 14.54 -3.24 -10.83
N LEU A 162 13.35 -2.99 -10.30
CA LEU A 162 12.16 -2.71 -11.12
C LEU A 162 12.32 -1.38 -11.87
N GLY A 163 12.60 -0.27 -11.19
CA GLY A 163 12.80 1.02 -11.87
C GLY A 163 14.06 1.09 -12.73
N GLN A 164 15.13 0.40 -12.34
CA GLN A 164 16.32 0.27 -13.19
C GLN A 164 16.01 -0.45 -14.50
N SER A 165 15.22 -1.53 -14.45
CA SER A 165 14.80 -2.26 -15.66
C SER A 165 13.90 -1.43 -16.58
N LEU A 166 12.98 -0.63 -16.03
CA LEU A 166 12.16 0.32 -16.78
C LEU A 166 13.03 1.32 -17.55
N THR A 167 14.05 1.86 -16.87
CA THR A 167 15.00 2.80 -17.48
C THR A 167 15.79 2.13 -18.61
N PHE A 168 16.29 0.91 -18.37
CA PHE A 168 17.03 0.14 -19.36
C PHE A 168 16.20 -0.16 -20.61
N PHE A 169 14.95 -0.64 -20.43
CA PHE A 169 14.06 -0.95 -21.54
C PHE A 169 13.62 0.31 -22.31
N ALA A 170 13.38 1.42 -21.62
CA ALA A 170 13.10 2.70 -22.25
C ALA A 170 14.26 3.15 -23.15
N GLN A 171 15.51 3.06 -22.66
CA GLN A 171 16.70 3.39 -23.44
C GLN A 171 16.84 2.48 -24.67
N ALA A 172 16.66 1.17 -24.51
CA ALA A 172 16.74 0.21 -25.61
C ALA A 172 15.70 0.52 -26.71
N LYS A 173 14.47 0.87 -26.33
CA LYS A 173 13.42 1.29 -27.26
C LYS A 173 13.76 2.58 -27.98
N GLN A 174 14.25 3.60 -27.27
CA GLN A 174 14.65 4.86 -27.89
C GLN A 174 15.74 4.61 -28.95
N LEU A 175 16.74 3.80 -28.63
CA LEU A 175 17.78 3.41 -29.59
C LEU A 175 17.22 2.59 -30.75
N ALA A 176 16.19 1.77 -30.53
CA ALA A 176 15.57 1.00 -31.60
C ALA A 176 14.76 1.89 -32.56
N THR A 177 14.23 3.02 -32.10
CA THR A 177 13.54 4.00 -32.96
C THR A 177 14.50 4.90 -33.74
N GLN A 178 15.77 5.01 -33.30
CA GLN A 178 16.78 5.75 -34.03
C GLN A 178 17.27 4.94 -35.24
N ASN A 179 17.13 5.53 -36.43
CA ASN A 179 17.58 4.98 -37.70
C ASN A 179 19.09 5.22 -37.88
N ASN A 180 19.90 4.46 -37.13
CA ASN A 180 21.29 4.18 -37.49
C ASN A 180 21.45 2.68 -37.74
#